data_AF-A0A1Y1WI64-F1
#
_entry.id   AF-A0A1Y1WI64-F1
#
_cell.length_a   1.000
_cell.length_b   1.000
_cell.length_c   1.000
_cell.angle_alpha   90.00
_cell.angle_beta   90.00
_cell.angle_gamma   90.00
#
_symmetry.space_group_name_H-M   'P 1'
#
loop_
_entity.id
_entity.type
_entity.pdbx_description
1 polymer ?
#
loop_
_entity_poly.entity_id
_entity_poly.type
_entity_poly.pdbx_seq_one_letter_code
_entity_poly.pdbx_strand_id
1 'polypeptide(L)'
;MSTPGPITRLPDDLTDQIFERLCTPRYSLRSNYFGLKDVLPLAHVCRSWRALALRTQVKTVGIERVCTERCSRNNDHGFGLVSNIVTVVSMGLTSSVTDLTISFAPGCRCMPPILGILRVFKANGKKWTGVRSVTFYGTGIARHLTTPDQISAMDREIDQAFDMFTGLFPNITSIAYNQFKYGGATRNYDNSPDPLLLMYKRLIRHYMKQLISIYGYHSLIPRAISSMEFEATSLKMNLGYIDHDSGYPQFNASVLREVMFYNINGDVIWNWFKPTKDNEIVFSNLTLLSLAFSFRPPLSTKLDPTSGSIIRFPRLSSLSVDNSARYYDDLYSLFRHSPIKVLKMGEDLKYLSSIDTRIVSQAKSFTLNSQPCEYVSAQLPHETITRFYNAMHSALEVSMTSNPFPLKYIERLAWVVSLTIELSDDQFPQLFGAIRKLPQLRTLHITHLGNWSASSPLYIWEPAFETAEVEEIPIPNITEDYLGDTSDLLPISTTLRNLKIHHGGPDVLWYTCSLVRSLPNLEVIAVHRGNISGLEALRTARKGIFDIRIYYTK
;
A
#
# COMPACT_ATOMS: atom_id res chain seq x y z
N MET A 1 46.22 -7.64 -25.81
CA MET A 1 44.78 -7.80 -26.15
C MET A 1 44.17 -8.71 -25.11
N SER A 2 43.44 -8.15 -24.14
CA SER A 2 42.77 -8.89 -23.08
C SER A 2 41.44 -9.45 -23.60
N THR A 3 41.30 -10.77 -23.58
CA THR A 3 40.03 -11.46 -23.86
C THR A 3 38.95 -10.98 -22.89
N PRO A 4 37.79 -10.49 -23.36
CA PRO A 4 36.68 -10.14 -22.48
C PRO A 4 36.20 -11.42 -21.78
N GLY A 5 36.20 -11.40 -20.44
CA GLY A 5 35.79 -12.52 -19.61
C GLY A 5 34.32 -12.92 -19.82
N PRO A 6 33.95 -14.17 -19.51
CA PRO A 6 32.64 -14.72 -19.81
C PRO A 6 31.63 -14.27 -18.74
N ILE A 7 31.00 -13.11 -18.94
CA ILE A 7 29.63 -12.93 -18.43
C ILE A 7 28.71 -13.43 -19.54
N THR A 8 28.73 -14.74 -19.76
CA THR A 8 27.83 -15.40 -20.70
C THR A 8 26.45 -15.47 -20.07
N ARG A 9 25.63 -14.46 -20.40
CA ARG A 9 24.16 -14.40 -20.28
C ARG A 9 23.59 -14.84 -18.92
N LEU A 10 23.18 -13.86 -18.12
CA LEU A 10 22.23 -14.11 -17.03
C LEU A 10 20.95 -14.74 -17.63
N PRO A 11 20.37 -15.76 -16.97
CA PRO A 11 19.03 -16.26 -17.31
C PRO A 11 18.01 -15.11 -17.41
N ASP A 12 17.07 -15.22 -18.35
CA ASP A 12 16.08 -14.16 -18.63
C ASP A 12 15.18 -13.90 -17.41
N ASP A 13 14.85 -14.95 -16.63
CA ASP A 13 14.05 -14.84 -15.40
C ASP A 13 14.79 -14.12 -14.26
N LEU A 14 16.10 -14.33 -14.12
CA LEU A 14 16.92 -13.62 -13.15
C LEU A 14 17.13 -12.16 -13.57
N THR A 15 17.28 -11.93 -14.87
CA THR A 15 17.31 -10.60 -15.48
C THR A 15 16.01 -9.84 -15.20
N ASP A 16 14.86 -10.47 -15.41
CA ASP A 16 13.54 -9.93 -15.13
C ASP A 16 13.39 -9.59 -13.64
N GLN A 17 13.81 -10.48 -12.74
CA GLN A 17 13.76 -10.21 -11.29
C GLN A 17 14.69 -9.09 -10.84
N ILE A 18 15.90 -9.00 -11.39
CA ILE A 18 16.82 -7.89 -11.10
C ILE A 18 16.21 -6.58 -11.60
N PHE A 19 15.72 -6.58 -12.85
CA PHE A 19 15.07 -5.46 -13.47
C PHE A 19 13.87 -5.00 -12.63
N GLU A 20 12.93 -5.91 -12.33
CA GLU A 20 11.78 -5.65 -11.47
C GLU A 20 12.22 -5.12 -10.12
N ARG A 21 13.25 -5.64 -9.46
CA ARG A 21 13.69 -5.13 -8.15
C ARG A 21 14.30 -3.72 -8.22
N LEU A 22 15.04 -3.41 -9.28
CA LEU A 22 15.60 -2.07 -9.53
C LEU A 22 14.52 -1.07 -9.94
N CYS A 23 13.48 -1.56 -10.61
CA CYS A 23 12.40 -0.76 -11.20
C CYS A 23 11.12 -0.70 -10.38
N THR A 24 10.94 -1.61 -9.42
CA THR A 24 9.79 -1.58 -8.52
C THR A 24 9.86 -0.24 -7.80
N PRO A 25 8.83 0.61 -7.88
CA PRO A 25 8.77 1.84 -7.12
C PRO A 25 8.67 1.46 -5.64
N ARG A 26 9.81 1.17 -5.00
CA ARG A 26 9.92 0.73 -3.59
C ARG A 26 9.70 1.91 -2.63
N TYR A 27 8.72 2.76 -2.92
CA TYR A 27 8.53 4.16 -2.51
C TYR A 27 9.29 5.16 -3.38
N SER A 28 8.70 6.35 -3.49
CA SER A 28 9.21 7.57 -4.10
C SER A 28 10.41 8.16 -3.34
N LEU A 29 11.41 7.33 -3.02
CA LEU A 29 12.65 7.76 -2.38
C LEU A 29 13.27 8.92 -3.18
N ARG A 30 13.79 9.91 -2.43
CA ARG A 30 14.31 11.21 -2.90
C ARG A 30 15.45 11.15 -3.92
N SER A 31 15.88 9.97 -4.38
CA SER A 31 17.16 9.81 -5.08
C SER A 31 17.18 8.83 -6.25
N ASN A 32 16.14 8.04 -6.51
CA ASN A 32 16.27 6.91 -7.45
C ASN A 32 15.69 7.10 -8.85
N TYR A 33 15.24 8.29 -9.27
CA TYR A 33 14.79 8.51 -10.66
C TYR A 33 13.73 7.49 -11.14
N PHE A 34 12.84 6.98 -10.28
CA PHE A 34 11.96 5.83 -10.59
C PHE A 34 12.69 4.54 -11.01
N GLY A 35 13.95 4.38 -10.62
CA GLY A 35 14.88 3.34 -11.06
C GLY A 35 15.56 3.64 -12.41
N LEU A 36 15.19 4.72 -13.10
CA LEU A 36 15.53 4.93 -14.51
C LEU A 36 16.97 5.37 -14.76
N LYS A 37 17.59 6.16 -13.87
CA LYS A 37 18.95 6.66 -14.11
C LYS A 37 19.96 5.52 -14.20
N ASP A 38 19.79 4.49 -13.38
CA ASP A 38 20.71 3.35 -13.33
C ASP A 38 20.30 2.28 -14.34
N VAL A 39 18.99 2.13 -14.60
CA VAL A 39 18.46 1.08 -15.48
C VAL A 39 18.48 1.46 -16.96
N LEU A 40 18.25 2.72 -17.34
CA LEU A 40 18.20 3.13 -18.76
C LEU A 40 19.55 3.01 -19.48
N PRO A 41 20.72 3.36 -18.87
CA PRO A 41 22.02 3.09 -19.48
C PRO A 41 22.25 1.59 -19.71
N LEU A 42 21.86 0.74 -18.74
CA LEU A 42 21.95 -0.71 -18.85
C LEU A 42 21.02 -1.26 -19.94
N ALA A 43 19.81 -0.72 -20.05
CA ALA A 43 18.85 -1.05 -21.11
C ALA A 43 19.31 -0.57 -22.50
N HIS A 44 20.18 0.43 -22.59
CA HIS A 44 20.74 0.87 -23.88
C HIS A 44 21.74 -0.13 -24.44
N VAL A 45 22.52 -0.80 -23.57
CA VAL A 45 23.57 -1.75 -23.96
C VAL A 45 23.07 -3.20 -24.01
N CYS A 46 22.02 -3.56 -23.27
CA CYS A 46 21.46 -4.91 -23.22
C CYS A 46 20.09 -5.02 -23.91
N ARG A 47 19.97 -5.86 -24.96
CA ARG A 47 18.72 -6.04 -25.73
C ARG A 47 17.55 -6.54 -24.87
N SER A 48 17.78 -7.50 -23.97
CA SER A 48 16.73 -8.03 -23.08
C SER A 48 16.23 -6.96 -22.11
N TRP A 49 17.14 -6.18 -21.52
CA TRP A 49 16.80 -5.06 -20.64
C TRP A 49 16.11 -3.93 -21.39
N ARG A 50 16.46 -3.70 -22.67
CA ARG A 50 15.74 -2.75 -23.53
C ARG A 50 14.27 -3.14 -23.66
N ALA A 51 13.99 -4.41 -23.95
CA ALA A 51 12.62 -4.91 -24.07
C ALA A 51 11.83 -4.78 -22.74
N LEU A 52 12.49 -5.05 -21.61
CA LEU A 52 11.88 -4.92 -20.27
C LEU A 52 11.63 -3.46 -19.88
N ALA A 53 12.60 -2.58 -20.14
CA ALA A 53 12.47 -1.14 -19.91
C ALA A 53 11.36 -0.53 -20.76
N LEU A 54 11.22 -0.96 -22.01
CA LEU A 54 10.11 -0.57 -22.88
C LEU A 54 8.75 -1.00 -22.32
N ARG A 55 8.67 -2.20 -21.70
CA ARG A 55 7.41 -2.74 -21.16
C ARG A 55 6.94 -2.03 -19.88
N THR A 56 7.86 -1.58 -19.04
CA THR A 56 7.55 -1.21 -17.64
C THR A 56 7.91 0.23 -17.26
N GLN A 57 8.98 0.79 -17.83
CA GLN A 57 9.62 2.02 -17.36
C GLN A 57 9.36 3.22 -18.30
N VAL A 58 9.19 2.96 -19.59
CA VAL A 58 8.91 3.99 -20.61
C VAL A 58 7.48 4.53 -20.51
N LYS A 59 6.57 3.83 -19.82
CA LYS A 59 5.19 4.29 -19.61
C LYS A 59 5.11 5.55 -18.76
N THR A 60 6.10 5.80 -17.89
CA THR A 60 6.07 6.91 -16.95
C THR A 60 7.21 7.90 -17.20
N VAL A 61 6.85 9.17 -17.31
CA VAL A 61 7.82 10.27 -17.25
C VAL A 61 7.69 10.99 -15.92
N GLY A 62 8.83 11.19 -15.28
CA GLY A 62 8.96 11.89 -14.02
C GLY A 62 9.78 13.16 -14.20
N ILE A 63 9.32 14.24 -13.56
CA ILE A 63 10.17 15.38 -13.28
C ILE A 63 10.10 15.67 -11.78
N GLU A 64 11.24 15.63 -11.14
CA GLU A 64 11.42 15.97 -9.74
C GLU A 64 12.27 17.22 -9.65
N ARG A 65 11.80 18.17 -8.86
CA ARG A 65 12.61 19.32 -8.50
C ARG A 65 13.41 19.02 -7.23
N VAL A 66 14.71 19.26 -7.30
CA VAL A 66 15.64 19.06 -6.18
C VAL A 66 16.27 20.40 -5.80
N CYS A 67 16.22 20.73 -4.51
CA CYS A 67 16.96 21.88 -3.97
C CYS A 67 18.46 21.56 -4.01
N THR A 68 19.26 22.37 -4.71
CA THR A 68 20.73 22.17 -4.76
C THR A 68 21.43 22.80 -3.56
N GLU A 69 20.75 23.70 -2.85
CA GLU A 69 21.28 24.46 -1.71
C GLU A 69 20.28 24.46 -0.54
N ARG A 70 20.77 24.71 0.70
CA ARG A 70 19.89 24.93 1.86
C ARG A 70 19.09 26.22 1.67
N CYS A 71 17.80 26.18 1.97
CA CYS A 71 16.95 27.35 1.82
C CYS A 71 17.43 28.52 2.70
N SER A 72 17.91 29.58 2.05
CA SER A 72 18.20 30.85 2.73
C SER A 72 16.89 31.48 3.22
N ARG A 73 16.96 32.31 4.28
CA ARG A 73 15.79 33.04 4.81
C ARG A 73 15.14 33.98 3.77
N ASN A 74 15.84 34.29 2.68
CA ASN A 74 15.38 35.21 1.63
C ASN A 74 14.58 34.52 0.51
N ASN A 75 14.26 33.22 0.63
CA ASN A 75 13.53 32.45 -0.40
C ASN A 75 14.23 32.43 -1.77
N ASP A 76 15.54 32.56 -1.81
CA ASP A 76 16.34 32.48 -3.04
C ASP A 76 17.44 31.42 -2.85
N HIS A 77 17.45 30.41 -3.71
CA HIS A 77 18.45 29.34 -3.73
C HIS A 77 18.46 28.61 -5.07
N GLY A 78 19.58 27.98 -5.42
CA GLY A 78 19.69 27.19 -6.65
C GLY A 78 18.71 26.00 -6.69
N PHE A 79 18.14 25.75 -7.87
CA PHE A 79 17.27 24.59 -8.10
C PHE A 79 17.81 23.75 -9.26
N GLY A 80 17.74 22.43 -9.09
CA GLY A 80 17.95 21.46 -10.15
C GLY A 80 16.62 20.83 -10.56
N LEU A 81 16.45 20.59 -11.86
CA LEU A 81 15.40 19.72 -12.38
C LEU A 81 16.03 18.36 -12.68
N VAL A 82 15.44 17.33 -12.09
CA VAL A 82 15.80 15.94 -12.30
C VAL A 82 14.69 15.29 -13.12
N SER A 83 15.00 14.76 -14.30
CA SER A 83 13.97 14.16 -15.16
C SER A 83 14.54 13.08 -16.08
N ASN A 84 13.67 12.14 -16.49
CA ASN A 84 13.93 11.15 -17.53
C ASN A 84 13.47 11.58 -18.94
N ILE A 85 12.94 12.80 -19.12
CA ILE A 85 12.40 13.29 -20.40
C ILE A 85 13.41 13.16 -21.53
N VAL A 86 14.64 13.66 -21.33
CA VAL A 86 15.71 13.65 -22.36
C VAL A 86 15.99 12.23 -22.81
N THR A 87 16.04 11.27 -21.88
CA THR A 87 16.28 9.88 -22.21
C THR A 87 15.14 9.29 -23.04
N VAL A 88 13.88 9.51 -22.64
CA VAL A 88 12.70 9.05 -23.39
C VAL A 88 12.64 9.64 -24.80
N VAL A 89 12.94 10.93 -24.94
CA VAL A 89 12.98 11.62 -26.23
C VAL A 89 14.10 11.06 -27.11
N SER A 90 15.31 10.89 -26.57
CA SER A 90 16.46 10.34 -27.31
C SER A 90 16.21 8.91 -27.81
N MET A 91 15.37 8.15 -27.11
CA MET A 91 14.95 6.81 -27.51
C MET A 91 13.81 6.79 -28.52
N GLY A 92 13.18 7.93 -28.82
CA GLY A 92 12.03 8.03 -29.73
C GLY A 92 10.73 7.45 -29.16
N LEU A 93 10.59 7.39 -27.84
CA LEU A 93 9.52 6.65 -27.15
C LEU A 93 8.42 7.53 -26.56
N THR A 94 8.32 8.79 -26.99
CA THR A 94 7.36 9.76 -26.44
C THR A 94 5.90 9.33 -26.59
N SER A 95 5.57 8.53 -27.62
CA SER A 95 4.21 8.01 -27.83
C SER A 95 3.83 6.86 -26.90
N SER A 96 4.82 6.19 -26.29
CA SER A 96 4.60 5.07 -25.38
C SER A 96 4.37 5.50 -23.92
N VAL A 97 4.57 6.79 -23.64
CA VAL A 97 4.42 7.36 -22.30
C VAL A 97 2.94 7.63 -22.06
N THR A 98 2.40 7.00 -21.01
CA THR A 98 1.01 7.12 -20.59
C THR A 98 0.84 7.92 -19.30
N ASP A 99 1.89 8.03 -18.49
CA ASP A 99 1.83 8.57 -17.14
C ASP A 99 2.87 9.67 -16.95
N LEU A 100 2.43 10.81 -16.39
CA LEU A 100 3.27 11.95 -16.07
C LEU A 100 3.27 12.18 -14.56
N THR A 101 4.44 12.18 -13.95
CA THR A 101 4.62 12.54 -12.54
C THR A 101 5.42 13.82 -12.41
N ILE A 102 4.86 14.80 -11.71
CA ILE A 102 5.50 16.08 -11.41
C ILE A 102 5.66 16.17 -9.90
N SER A 103 6.89 16.09 -9.40
CA SER A 103 7.21 16.13 -7.98
C SER A 103 7.99 17.37 -7.62
N PHE A 104 7.55 18.02 -6.56
CA PHE A 104 8.20 19.16 -5.96
C PHE A 104 8.74 18.80 -4.59
N ALA A 105 9.95 19.26 -4.28
CA ALA A 105 10.56 19.05 -2.97
C ALA A 105 9.67 19.67 -1.86
N PRO A 106 9.32 18.92 -0.81
CA PRO A 106 8.55 19.46 0.30
C PRO A 106 9.36 20.51 1.07
N GLY A 107 8.70 21.60 1.49
CA GLY A 107 9.26 22.56 2.45
C GLY A 107 10.03 23.76 1.89
N CYS A 108 10.26 23.85 0.58
CA CYS A 108 10.79 25.09 -0.04
C CYS A 108 9.64 25.96 -0.57
N ARG A 109 9.55 27.20 -0.08
CA ARG A 109 8.59 28.24 -0.54
C ARG A 109 9.09 29.05 -1.76
N CYS A 110 10.36 28.87 -2.05
CA CYS A 110 11.21 29.46 -3.08
C CYS A 110 10.99 28.77 -4.43
N MET A 111 9.87 29.02 -5.11
CA MET A 111 9.40 28.06 -6.11
C MET A 111 9.69 28.41 -7.56
N PRO A 112 10.25 27.48 -8.36
CA PRO A 112 10.08 27.54 -9.79
C PRO A 112 8.64 27.41 -10.24
N PRO A 113 8.29 28.22 -11.25
CA PRO A 113 7.01 28.11 -11.91
C PRO A 113 6.87 26.76 -12.59
N ILE A 114 5.70 26.14 -12.52
CA ILE A 114 5.31 24.98 -13.35
C ILE A 114 5.64 25.21 -14.84
N LEU A 115 5.63 26.47 -15.27
CA LEU A 115 6.05 26.90 -16.60
C LEU A 115 7.49 26.47 -16.94
N GLY A 116 8.42 26.51 -15.97
CA GLY A 116 9.80 26.05 -16.17
C GLY A 116 9.87 24.55 -16.48
N ILE A 117 9.05 23.75 -15.79
CA ILE A 117 8.90 22.31 -16.05
C ILE A 117 8.32 22.09 -17.45
N LEU A 118 7.27 22.81 -17.82
CA LEU A 118 6.62 22.66 -19.12
C LEU A 118 7.53 23.11 -20.29
N ARG A 119 8.42 24.08 -20.07
CA ARG A 119 9.43 24.48 -21.05
C ARG A 119 10.41 23.34 -21.36
N VAL A 120 10.73 22.46 -20.41
CA VAL A 120 11.54 21.26 -20.68
C VAL A 120 10.82 20.34 -21.66
N PHE A 121 9.52 20.12 -21.48
CA PHE A 121 8.72 19.33 -22.44
C PHE A 121 8.67 20.00 -23.81
N LYS A 122 8.41 21.32 -23.86
CA LYS A 122 8.29 22.09 -25.10
C LYS A 122 9.61 22.15 -25.89
N ALA A 123 10.74 22.30 -25.20
CA ALA A 123 12.07 22.39 -25.82
C ALA A 123 12.43 21.14 -26.64
N ASN A 124 11.86 19.98 -26.30
CA ASN A 124 12.06 18.75 -27.04
C ASN A 124 11.25 18.67 -28.35
N GLY A 125 10.38 19.65 -28.64
CA GLY A 125 9.65 19.76 -29.91
C GLY A 125 8.63 18.66 -30.19
N LYS A 126 8.37 17.76 -29.22
CA LYS A 126 7.44 16.64 -29.33
C LYS A 126 6.15 16.94 -28.58
N LYS A 127 5.01 16.55 -29.17
CA LYS A 127 3.73 16.48 -28.46
C LYS A 127 3.69 15.18 -27.65
N TRP A 128 3.12 15.24 -26.47
CA TRP A 128 3.03 14.12 -25.53
C TRP A 128 1.62 13.54 -25.53
N THR A 129 1.10 13.28 -26.73
CA THR A 129 -0.29 12.87 -26.96
C THR A 129 -0.62 11.48 -26.40
N GLY A 130 0.39 10.67 -26.03
CA GLY A 130 0.21 9.38 -25.35
C GLY A 130 -0.15 9.51 -23.87
N VAL A 131 0.16 10.65 -23.24
CA VAL A 131 -0.08 10.83 -21.80
C VAL A 131 -1.58 10.84 -21.52
N ARG A 132 -1.99 10.05 -20.53
CA ARG A 132 -3.38 9.86 -20.07
C ARG A 132 -3.54 10.18 -18.59
N SER A 133 -2.51 9.94 -17.76
CA SER A 133 -2.53 10.26 -16.35
C SER A 133 -1.49 11.32 -16.00
N VAL A 134 -1.85 12.27 -15.15
CA VAL A 134 -0.91 13.19 -14.51
C VAL A 134 -1.06 13.13 -12.98
N THR A 135 0.05 12.99 -12.29
CA THR A 135 0.12 13.06 -10.82
C THR A 135 1.07 14.16 -10.39
N PHE A 136 0.58 15.08 -9.57
CA PHE A 136 1.36 16.11 -8.93
C PHE A 136 1.69 15.69 -7.48
N TYR A 137 2.96 15.85 -7.07
CA TYR A 137 3.43 15.60 -5.72
C TYR A 137 4.06 16.83 -5.10
N GLY A 138 3.77 17.12 -3.84
CA GLY A 138 4.40 18.23 -3.11
C GLY A 138 3.53 19.49 -3.08
N THR A 139 3.85 20.40 -2.15
CA THR A 139 3.27 21.74 -1.98
C THR A 139 3.76 22.73 -3.05
N GLY A 140 4.10 22.26 -4.26
CA GLY A 140 5.15 22.90 -5.04
C GLY A 140 4.82 23.50 -6.40
N ILE A 141 3.56 23.43 -6.84
CA ILE A 141 3.03 24.08 -8.06
C ILE A 141 2.74 25.61 -7.91
N ALA A 142 2.63 26.21 -6.70
CA ALA A 142 2.32 27.65 -6.52
C ALA A 142 3.01 28.25 -5.29
N ARG A 143 3.62 29.41 -5.52
CA ARG A 143 4.47 30.13 -4.56
C ARG A 143 3.61 30.58 -3.38
N HIS A 144 4.15 30.53 -2.15
CA HIS A 144 3.50 31.23 -1.04
C HIS A 144 3.62 32.73 -1.31
N LEU A 145 2.50 33.38 -1.61
CA LEU A 145 2.46 34.81 -1.91
C LEU A 145 1.96 35.58 -0.70
N THR A 146 2.52 36.77 -0.49
CA THR A 146 2.14 37.63 0.64
C THR A 146 1.67 39.02 0.20
N THR A 147 1.77 39.35 -1.10
CA THR A 147 1.42 40.69 -1.61
C THR A 147 0.52 40.61 -2.87
N PRO A 148 -0.41 41.55 -3.08
CA PRO A 148 -1.30 41.58 -4.25
C PRO A 148 -0.57 41.55 -5.62
N ASP A 149 0.53 42.29 -5.79
CA ASP A 149 1.27 42.33 -7.06
C ASP A 149 1.86 40.97 -7.44
N GLN A 150 2.26 40.18 -6.44
CA GLN A 150 2.71 38.80 -6.67
C GLN A 150 1.56 37.90 -7.15
N ILE A 151 0.33 38.15 -6.69
CA ILE A 151 -0.86 37.37 -7.08
C ILE A 151 -1.17 37.61 -8.56
N SER A 152 -1.20 38.86 -9.02
CA SER A 152 -1.45 39.18 -10.43
C SER A 152 -0.34 38.71 -11.38
N ALA A 153 0.92 38.72 -10.94
CA ALA A 153 2.01 38.13 -11.70
C ALA A 153 1.87 36.61 -11.83
N MET A 154 1.42 35.94 -10.76
CA MET A 154 1.18 34.50 -10.75
C MET A 154 0.01 34.10 -11.66
N ASP A 155 -1.07 34.88 -11.72
CA ASP A 155 -2.21 34.56 -12.61
C ASP A 155 -1.79 34.47 -14.08
N ARG A 156 -1.00 35.44 -14.56
CA ARG A 156 -0.47 35.42 -15.94
C ARG A 156 0.43 34.22 -16.20
N GLU A 157 1.23 33.82 -15.21
CA GLU A 157 2.09 32.66 -15.31
C GLU A 157 1.27 31.35 -15.33
N ILE A 158 0.23 31.27 -14.51
CA ILE A 158 -0.71 30.14 -14.49
C ILE A 158 -1.45 30.04 -15.83
N ASP A 159 -1.86 31.16 -16.43
CA ASP A 159 -2.48 31.18 -17.76
C ASP A 159 -1.53 30.58 -18.81
N GLN A 160 -0.30 31.08 -18.87
CA GLN A 160 0.72 30.58 -19.80
C GLN A 160 1.05 29.09 -19.57
N ALA A 161 1.13 28.67 -18.31
CA ALA A 161 1.37 27.29 -17.95
C ALA A 161 0.18 26.41 -18.33
N PHE A 162 -1.04 26.87 -18.13
CA PHE A 162 -2.26 26.17 -18.49
C PHE A 162 -2.35 25.94 -20.00
N ASP A 163 -2.14 26.97 -20.81
CA ASP A 163 -2.16 26.87 -22.28
C ASP A 163 -1.06 25.92 -22.78
N MET A 164 0.14 26.02 -22.21
CA MET A 164 1.24 25.13 -22.57
C MET A 164 0.95 23.68 -22.16
N PHE A 165 0.40 23.47 -20.96
CA PHE A 165 0.07 22.13 -20.44
C PHE A 165 -0.98 21.46 -21.33
N THR A 166 -2.07 22.17 -21.63
CA THR A 166 -3.18 21.64 -22.44
C THR A 166 -2.78 21.37 -23.88
N GLY A 167 -1.90 22.19 -24.46
CA GLY A 167 -1.31 21.93 -25.77
C GLY A 167 -0.36 20.73 -25.81
N LEU A 168 0.38 20.46 -24.73
CA LEU A 168 1.33 19.34 -24.64
C LEU A 168 0.64 18.00 -24.38
N PHE A 169 -0.42 17.98 -23.56
CA PHE A 169 -1.05 16.78 -23.02
C PHE A 169 -2.56 16.72 -23.28
N PRO A 170 -3.04 16.77 -24.53
CA PRO A 170 -4.47 16.97 -24.82
C PRO A 170 -5.41 15.84 -24.33
N ASN A 171 -4.87 14.65 -24.05
CA ASN A 171 -5.66 13.43 -23.84
C ASN A 171 -5.69 12.95 -22.38
N ILE A 172 -5.54 13.85 -21.40
CA ILE A 172 -5.55 13.48 -19.98
C ILE A 172 -6.91 12.94 -19.53
N THR A 173 -6.97 11.69 -19.09
CA THR A 173 -8.17 11.05 -18.53
C THR A 173 -8.08 10.85 -17.02
N SER A 174 -6.94 11.17 -16.40
CA SER A 174 -6.74 11.05 -14.95
C SER A 174 -5.84 12.16 -14.45
N ILE A 175 -6.28 12.84 -13.39
CA ILE A 175 -5.51 13.89 -12.70
C ILE A 175 -5.51 13.56 -11.21
N ALA A 176 -4.31 13.56 -10.63
CA ALA A 176 -4.12 13.40 -9.20
C ALA A 176 -3.21 14.47 -8.63
N TYR A 177 -3.52 14.92 -7.42
CA TYR A 177 -2.66 15.80 -6.63
C TYR A 177 -2.47 15.18 -5.26
N ASN A 178 -1.22 15.06 -4.82
CA ASN A 178 -0.88 14.64 -3.48
C ASN A 178 0.16 15.60 -2.90
N GLN A 179 -0.16 16.26 -1.80
CA GLN A 179 0.76 17.18 -1.14
C GLN A 179 2.05 16.48 -0.67
N PHE A 180 2.00 15.17 -0.42
CA PHE A 180 3.12 14.41 0.09
C PHE A 180 3.61 13.40 -0.94
N LYS A 181 4.94 13.27 -1.07
CA LYS A 181 5.56 12.35 -2.01
C LYS A 181 5.22 10.88 -1.67
N TYR A 182 4.89 10.59 -0.42
CA TYR A 182 4.46 9.28 0.03
C TYR A 182 2.96 9.12 -0.28
N GLY A 183 2.60 8.16 -1.12
CA GLY A 183 1.24 7.90 -1.62
C GLY A 183 0.22 7.43 -0.57
N GLY A 184 0.34 7.87 0.68
CA GLY A 184 -0.60 7.59 1.77
C GLY A 184 -1.27 8.89 2.25
N ALA A 185 -2.48 8.75 2.77
CA ALA A 185 -3.13 9.82 3.53
C ALA A 185 -2.27 10.14 4.76
N THR A 186 -1.56 11.27 4.74
CA THR A 186 -0.82 11.74 5.91
C THR A 186 -1.83 12.14 6.98
N ARG A 187 -1.72 11.51 8.15
CA ARG A 187 -2.59 11.73 9.31
C ARG A 187 -2.31 13.13 9.87
N ASN A 188 -3.35 13.89 10.20
CA ASN A 188 -3.31 15.16 10.97
C ASN A 188 -2.61 16.35 10.31
N TYR A 189 -3.09 16.85 9.17
CA TYR A 189 -2.56 18.08 8.58
C TYR A 189 -3.42 19.32 8.84
N ASP A 190 -2.72 20.46 8.91
CA ASP A 190 -3.25 21.81 9.15
C ASP A 190 -3.96 22.36 7.90
N ASN A 191 -5.15 22.92 8.08
CA ASN A 191 -6.13 23.20 7.02
C ASN A 191 -5.83 24.46 6.18
N SER A 192 -4.57 24.89 6.05
CA SER A 192 -4.27 26.14 5.35
C SER A 192 -4.55 26.03 3.85
N PRO A 193 -5.43 26.88 3.26
CA PRO A 193 -5.72 26.85 1.83
C PRO A 193 -4.49 27.31 1.03
N ASP A 194 -3.96 26.43 0.18
CA ASP A 194 -2.76 26.69 -0.61
C ASP A 194 -3.11 27.38 -1.96
N PRO A 195 -2.47 28.49 -2.37
CA PRO A 195 -2.63 29.14 -3.69
C PRO A 195 -2.55 28.19 -4.90
N LEU A 196 -1.93 27.03 -4.70
CA LEU A 196 -1.86 25.88 -5.58
C LEU A 196 -3.15 25.39 -6.21
N LEU A 197 -4.26 25.78 -5.59
CA LEU A 197 -5.56 25.34 -6.01
C LEU A 197 -5.88 25.82 -7.44
N LEU A 198 -5.32 26.92 -7.94
CA LEU A 198 -5.84 27.55 -9.15
C LEU A 198 -5.51 26.80 -10.46
N MET A 199 -4.24 26.42 -10.71
CA MET A 199 -3.89 25.67 -11.92
C MET A 199 -4.57 24.30 -11.94
N TYR A 200 -4.52 23.59 -10.82
CA TYR A 200 -5.15 22.27 -10.69
C TYR A 200 -6.66 22.34 -10.95
N LYS A 201 -7.36 23.33 -10.34
CA LYS A 201 -8.79 23.58 -10.59
C LYS A 201 -9.07 23.84 -12.08
N ARG A 202 -8.22 24.61 -12.75
CA ARG A 202 -8.34 24.90 -14.20
C ARG A 202 -8.14 23.66 -15.05
N LEU A 203 -7.13 22.84 -14.76
CA LEU A 203 -6.88 21.58 -15.47
C LEU A 203 -8.03 20.59 -15.29
N ILE A 204 -8.52 20.43 -14.05
CA ILE A 204 -9.70 19.60 -13.77
C ILE A 204 -10.90 20.09 -14.58
N ARG A 205 -11.17 21.39 -14.59
CA ARG A 205 -12.30 21.96 -15.35
C ARG A 205 -12.15 21.71 -16.85
N HIS A 206 -10.95 21.88 -17.39
CA HIS A 206 -10.66 21.68 -18.80
C HIS A 206 -10.85 20.22 -19.23
N TYR A 207 -10.29 19.28 -18.47
CA TYR A 207 -10.35 17.86 -18.78
C TYR A 207 -11.58 17.14 -18.24
N MET A 208 -12.49 17.83 -17.56
CA MET A 208 -13.61 17.22 -16.81
C MET A 208 -14.35 16.14 -17.60
N LYS A 209 -14.73 16.43 -18.85
CA LYS A 209 -15.52 15.53 -19.70
C LYS A 209 -14.78 14.25 -20.14
N GLN A 210 -13.46 14.22 -20.01
CA GLN A 210 -12.61 13.07 -20.36
C GLN A 210 -12.04 12.36 -19.12
N LEU A 211 -12.28 12.87 -17.91
CA LEU A 211 -11.78 12.24 -16.69
C LEU A 211 -12.57 10.96 -16.39
N ILE A 212 -11.86 9.84 -16.38
CA ILE A 212 -12.39 8.52 -15.95
C ILE A 212 -12.10 8.23 -14.47
N SER A 213 -11.17 8.99 -13.88
CA SER A 213 -10.74 8.83 -12.49
C SER A 213 -10.48 10.18 -11.84
N ILE A 214 -11.06 10.39 -10.65
CA ILE A 214 -10.80 11.57 -9.81
C ILE A 214 -10.04 11.16 -8.56
N TYR A 215 -8.98 11.91 -8.25
CA TYR A 215 -8.21 11.81 -7.03
C TYR A 215 -8.27 13.14 -6.28
N GLY A 216 -9.12 13.21 -5.26
CA GLY A 216 -9.30 14.35 -4.38
C GLY A 216 -8.58 14.17 -3.04
N TYR A 217 -7.23 14.11 -3.03
CA TYR A 217 -6.47 14.09 -1.77
C TYR A 217 -6.38 15.47 -1.09
N HIS A 218 -7.06 16.48 -1.62
CA HIS A 218 -7.16 17.85 -1.11
C HIS A 218 -8.56 18.40 -1.45
N SER A 219 -9.01 19.47 -0.80
CA SER A 219 -10.31 20.19 -0.95
C SER A 219 -10.55 20.83 -2.34
N LEU A 220 -10.17 20.14 -3.41
CA LEU A 220 -9.87 20.75 -4.70
C LEU A 220 -10.92 20.55 -5.77
N ILE A 221 -11.91 19.70 -5.57
CA ILE A 221 -12.99 19.48 -6.54
C ILE A 221 -13.78 20.79 -6.64
N PRO A 222 -13.69 21.55 -7.76
CA PRO A 222 -14.44 22.80 -7.88
C PRO A 222 -15.93 22.56 -7.65
N ARG A 223 -16.58 23.40 -6.83
CA ARG A 223 -18.06 23.45 -6.67
C ARG A 223 -18.79 23.47 -8.02
N ALA A 224 -18.16 24.03 -9.05
CA ALA A 224 -18.67 24.08 -10.42
C ALA A 224 -18.87 22.71 -11.09
N ILE A 225 -18.45 21.60 -10.48
CA ILE A 225 -18.68 20.24 -11.00
C ILE A 225 -20.11 19.77 -10.70
N SER A 226 -20.80 20.37 -9.72
CA SER A 226 -22.15 20.01 -9.30
C SER A 226 -23.21 20.00 -10.41
N SER A 227 -22.98 20.69 -11.54
CA SER A 227 -23.93 20.76 -12.67
C SER A 227 -23.60 19.86 -13.86
N MET A 228 -22.47 19.15 -13.89
CA MET A 228 -22.11 18.27 -15.01
C MET A 228 -22.34 16.81 -14.65
N GLU A 229 -22.99 16.07 -15.55
CA GLU A 229 -23.05 14.61 -15.47
C GLU A 229 -21.64 14.06 -15.61
N PHE A 230 -21.17 13.44 -14.53
CA PHE A 230 -19.81 12.97 -14.40
C PHE A 230 -19.77 11.44 -14.39
N GLU A 231 -19.11 10.86 -15.39
CA GLU A 231 -19.04 9.40 -15.61
C GLU A 231 -17.71 8.79 -15.14
N ALA A 232 -17.15 9.25 -14.02
CA ALA A 232 -15.99 8.56 -13.47
C ALA A 232 -16.33 7.13 -13.08
N THR A 233 -15.39 6.24 -13.38
CA THR A 233 -15.43 4.84 -12.96
C THR A 233 -14.56 4.59 -11.72
N SER A 234 -13.66 5.51 -11.37
CA SER A 234 -12.84 5.42 -10.16
C SER A 234 -12.86 6.74 -9.39
N LEU A 235 -13.13 6.66 -8.09
CA LEU A 235 -13.29 7.80 -7.20
C LEU A 235 -12.43 7.62 -5.96
N LYS A 236 -11.41 8.47 -5.80
CA LYS A 236 -10.52 8.44 -4.62
C LYS A 236 -10.53 9.79 -3.93
N MET A 237 -10.93 9.86 -2.67
CA MET A 237 -11.12 11.12 -1.96
C MET A 237 -10.63 11.05 -0.53
N ASN A 238 -10.02 12.13 -0.05
CA ASN A 238 -9.71 12.32 1.36
C ASN A 238 -10.84 13.17 1.98
N LEU A 239 -11.72 12.52 2.73
CA LEU A 239 -12.93 13.16 3.28
C LEU A 239 -12.61 14.14 4.40
N GLY A 240 -11.43 14.05 5.02
CA GLY A 240 -11.02 14.99 6.06
C GLY A 240 -10.82 16.43 5.57
N TYR A 241 -10.74 16.64 4.25
CA TYR A 241 -10.72 17.97 3.64
C TYR A 241 -12.09 18.46 3.15
N ILE A 242 -13.11 17.61 3.24
CA ILE A 242 -14.39 17.82 2.58
C ILE A 242 -15.54 18.02 3.57
N ASP A 243 -15.34 17.65 4.84
CA ASP A 243 -16.31 17.54 5.95
C ASP A 243 -17.24 18.75 6.21
N HIS A 244 -17.08 19.88 5.49
CA HIS A 244 -17.83 21.12 5.69
C HIS A 244 -18.44 21.74 4.43
N ASP A 245 -18.32 21.13 3.25
CA ASP A 245 -18.80 21.75 2.01
C ASP A 245 -20.00 21.01 1.40
N SER A 246 -21.19 21.61 1.50
CA SER A 246 -22.46 21.07 0.98
C SER A 246 -22.58 21.11 -0.55
N GLY A 247 -21.53 21.56 -1.26
CA GLY A 247 -21.54 21.83 -2.71
C GLY A 247 -20.94 20.74 -3.61
N TYR A 248 -20.77 19.51 -3.13
CA TYR A 248 -20.17 18.44 -3.94
C TYR A 248 -21.15 17.88 -5.00
N PRO A 249 -20.65 17.53 -6.20
CA PRO A 249 -21.48 16.88 -7.21
C PRO A 249 -22.01 15.53 -6.71
N GLN A 250 -23.26 15.21 -7.06
CA GLN A 250 -23.77 13.87 -6.87
C GLN A 250 -23.24 12.94 -7.97
N PHE A 251 -22.51 11.89 -7.56
CA PHE A 251 -21.96 10.87 -8.44
C PHE A 251 -23.01 9.80 -8.76
N ASN A 252 -22.96 9.25 -9.97
CA ASN A 252 -23.77 8.08 -10.31
C ASN A 252 -23.10 6.80 -9.77
N ALA A 253 -23.69 6.19 -8.73
CA ALA A 253 -23.16 4.96 -8.12
C ALA A 253 -23.03 3.79 -9.10
N SER A 254 -23.91 3.73 -10.11
CA SER A 254 -23.99 2.59 -11.03
C SER A 254 -22.78 2.47 -11.96
N VAL A 255 -22.07 3.56 -12.26
CA VAL A 255 -20.90 3.56 -13.16
C VAL A 255 -19.58 3.32 -12.44
N LEU A 256 -19.56 3.48 -11.11
CA LEU A 256 -18.35 3.34 -10.31
C LEU A 256 -17.90 1.89 -10.21
N ARG A 257 -16.61 1.67 -10.44
CA ARG A 257 -15.89 0.39 -10.33
C ARG A 257 -14.96 0.34 -9.13
N GLU A 258 -14.44 1.50 -8.72
CA GLU A 258 -13.52 1.67 -7.61
C GLU A 258 -13.90 2.92 -6.79
N VAL A 259 -14.01 2.76 -5.47
CA VAL A 259 -14.19 3.87 -4.53
C VAL A 259 -13.18 3.72 -3.39
N MET A 260 -12.42 4.78 -3.12
CA MET A 260 -11.47 4.82 -2.02
C MET A 260 -11.61 6.12 -1.22
N PHE A 261 -12.09 6.03 0.01
CA PHE A 261 -12.20 7.15 0.93
C PHE A 261 -11.16 7.06 2.02
N TYR A 262 -10.50 8.18 2.30
CA TYR A 262 -9.45 8.28 3.30
C TYR A 262 -9.77 9.37 4.31
N ASN A 263 -9.23 9.20 5.53
CA ASN A 263 -9.35 10.17 6.61
C ASN A 263 -10.81 10.57 6.88
N ILE A 264 -11.71 9.57 6.91
CA ILE A 264 -13.13 9.77 7.19
C ILE A 264 -13.25 10.22 8.65
N ASN A 265 -13.79 11.42 8.85
CA ASN A 265 -13.87 12.13 10.14
C ASN A 265 -15.29 12.06 10.73
N GLY A 266 -15.97 10.93 10.64
CA GLY A 266 -17.37 10.83 11.03
C GLY A 266 -18.08 9.80 10.19
N ASP A 267 -19.18 10.21 9.56
CA ASP A 267 -19.96 9.33 8.70
C ASP A 267 -19.36 9.19 7.29
N VAL A 268 -19.64 8.06 6.64
CA VAL A 268 -19.43 7.92 5.21
C VAL A 268 -20.53 8.72 4.50
N ILE A 269 -20.12 9.66 3.65
CA ILE A 269 -21.04 10.62 3.05
C ILE A 269 -21.77 9.99 1.85
N TRP A 270 -22.73 9.09 2.13
CA TRP A 270 -23.46 8.35 1.09
C TRP A 270 -24.38 9.23 0.24
N ASN A 271 -24.82 10.38 0.77
CA ASN A 271 -25.66 11.35 0.05
C ASN A 271 -24.97 12.02 -1.16
N TRP A 272 -23.66 11.77 -1.37
CA TRP A 272 -22.95 12.12 -2.59
C TRP A 272 -23.29 11.23 -3.77
N PHE A 273 -24.04 10.16 -3.58
CA PHE A 273 -24.43 9.28 -4.65
C PHE A 273 -25.91 9.47 -4.99
N LYS A 274 -26.22 9.61 -6.27
CA LYS A 274 -27.61 9.74 -6.74
C LYS A 274 -28.37 8.44 -6.39
N PRO A 275 -29.50 8.51 -5.67
CA PRO A 275 -30.32 7.33 -5.42
C PRO A 275 -30.97 6.87 -6.74
N THR A 276 -31.12 5.57 -6.90
CA THR A 276 -31.79 4.95 -8.07
C THR A 276 -33.30 5.01 -7.93
N LYS A 277 -33.83 4.72 -6.72
CA LYS A 277 -35.27 4.74 -6.39
C LYS A 277 -35.44 4.74 -4.87
N ASP A 278 -36.45 5.43 -4.31
CA ASP A 278 -36.87 5.28 -2.90
C ASP A 278 -35.72 5.30 -1.86
N ASN A 279 -34.76 6.23 -2.01
CA ASN A 279 -33.55 6.34 -1.16
C ASN A 279 -32.57 5.15 -1.23
N GLU A 280 -32.66 4.33 -2.27
CA GLU A 280 -31.74 3.24 -2.55
C GLU A 280 -30.56 3.72 -3.40
N ILE A 281 -29.33 3.36 -2.99
CA ILE A 281 -28.08 3.62 -3.70
C ILE A 281 -27.48 2.27 -4.09
N VAL A 282 -27.51 1.95 -5.39
CA VAL A 282 -26.99 0.69 -5.92
C VAL A 282 -25.67 0.92 -6.67
N PHE A 283 -24.60 0.33 -6.15
CA PHE A 283 -23.29 0.30 -6.77
C PHE A 283 -23.15 -0.91 -7.71
N SER A 284 -23.88 -0.89 -8.82
CA SER A 284 -24.05 -2.04 -9.72
C SER A 284 -22.74 -2.61 -10.30
N ASN A 285 -21.72 -1.77 -10.45
CA ASN A 285 -20.43 -2.14 -11.07
C ASN A 285 -19.23 -2.05 -10.11
N LEU A 286 -19.45 -1.73 -8.83
CA LEU A 286 -18.35 -1.51 -7.90
C LEU A 286 -17.69 -2.84 -7.55
N THR A 287 -16.39 -2.93 -7.80
CA THR A 287 -15.58 -4.14 -7.55
C THR A 287 -14.61 -3.97 -6.40
N LEU A 288 -14.19 -2.72 -6.12
CA LEU A 288 -13.27 -2.35 -5.05
C LEU A 288 -13.85 -1.20 -4.22
N LEU A 289 -13.94 -1.41 -2.91
CA LEU A 289 -14.26 -0.37 -1.93
C LEU A 289 -13.19 -0.33 -0.85
N SER A 290 -12.64 0.86 -0.59
CA SER A 290 -11.69 1.11 0.49
C SER A 290 -12.17 2.28 1.33
N LEU A 291 -12.32 2.07 2.64
CA LEU A 291 -12.76 3.08 3.61
C LEU A 291 -11.73 3.14 4.74
N ALA A 292 -11.00 4.24 4.84
CA ALA A 292 -10.01 4.45 5.90
C ALA A 292 -10.41 5.63 6.78
N PHE A 293 -10.80 5.33 8.01
CA PHE A 293 -11.26 6.31 8.99
C PHE A 293 -10.09 6.97 9.71
N SER A 294 -10.31 8.20 10.18
CA SER A 294 -9.30 8.97 10.92
C SER A 294 -9.06 8.37 12.31
N PHE A 295 -7.90 8.65 12.91
CA PHE A 295 -7.54 8.18 14.27
C PHE A 295 -8.07 9.10 15.39
N ARG A 296 -9.16 9.83 15.15
CA ARG A 296 -9.76 10.72 16.15
C ARG A 296 -10.45 9.92 17.26
N PRO A 297 -10.56 10.47 18.49
CA PRO A 297 -11.27 9.83 19.60
C PRO A 297 -12.61 9.23 19.17
N PRO A 298 -13.02 8.06 19.72
CA PRO A 298 -14.30 7.47 19.37
C PRO A 298 -15.44 8.45 19.63
N LEU A 299 -16.47 8.41 18.79
CA LEU A 299 -17.67 9.20 19.03
C LEU A 299 -18.39 8.67 20.28
N SER A 300 -19.03 9.56 21.04
CA SER A 300 -19.86 9.17 22.20
C SER A 300 -21.07 8.33 21.80
N THR A 301 -21.53 8.50 20.56
CA THR A 301 -22.68 7.80 19.99
C THR A 301 -22.28 7.22 18.65
N LYS A 302 -22.60 5.95 18.45
CA LYS A 302 -22.34 5.23 17.21
C LYS A 302 -23.30 5.71 16.11
N LEU A 303 -22.79 5.76 14.90
CA LEU A 303 -23.52 6.22 13.73
C LEU A 303 -24.27 5.05 13.08
N ASP A 304 -25.34 5.36 12.36
CA ASP A 304 -25.98 4.41 11.45
C ASP A 304 -25.13 4.30 10.17
N PRO A 305 -24.58 3.12 9.84
CA PRO A 305 -23.72 2.94 8.67
C PRO A 305 -24.43 3.22 7.34
N THR A 306 -25.77 3.25 7.32
CA THR A 306 -26.56 3.52 6.13
C THR A 306 -26.93 4.98 5.93
N SER A 307 -26.76 5.81 6.96
CA SER A 307 -27.30 7.18 7.02
C SER A 307 -28.79 7.23 6.61
N GLY A 308 -29.59 6.22 6.98
CA GLY A 308 -31.00 6.08 6.60
C GLY A 308 -31.30 5.65 5.16
N SER A 309 -30.29 5.24 4.37
CA SER A 309 -30.42 4.84 2.96
C SER A 309 -30.35 3.33 2.75
N ILE A 310 -30.86 2.80 1.64
CA ILE A 310 -30.66 1.38 1.31
C ILE A 310 -29.45 1.28 0.39
N ILE A 311 -28.33 0.72 0.87
CA ILE A 311 -27.07 0.70 0.12
C ILE A 311 -26.74 -0.73 -0.31
N ARG A 312 -26.46 -0.94 -1.61
CA ARG A 312 -26.17 -2.28 -2.16
C ARG A 312 -24.91 -2.32 -3.01
N PHE A 313 -24.18 -3.44 -2.89
CA PHE A 313 -22.91 -3.68 -3.58
C PHE A 313 -22.86 -5.05 -4.30
N PRO A 314 -23.69 -5.28 -5.33
CA PRO A 314 -23.89 -6.61 -5.93
C PRO A 314 -22.66 -7.23 -6.59
N ARG A 315 -21.62 -6.44 -6.91
CA ARG A 315 -20.39 -6.90 -7.56
C ARG A 315 -19.12 -6.66 -6.73
N LEU A 316 -19.26 -6.24 -5.47
CA LEU A 316 -18.12 -5.90 -4.63
C LEU A 316 -17.33 -7.14 -4.26
N SER A 317 -16.10 -7.21 -4.76
CA SER A 317 -15.21 -8.37 -4.63
C SER A 317 -14.00 -8.11 -3.74
N SER A 318 -13.63 -6.84 -3.55
CA SER A 318 -12.51 -6.42 -2.70
C SER A 318 -12.97 -5.31 -1.77
N LEU A 319 -12.96 -5.59 -0.47
CA LEU A 319 -13.31 -4.65 0.59
C LEU A 319 -12.11 -4.42 1.51
N SER A 320 -11.78 -3.15 1.76
CA SER A 320 -10.79 -2.73 2.75
C SER A 320 -11.42 -1.70 3.67
N VAL A 321 -11.47 -1.98 4.97
CA VAL A 321 -12.02 -1.06 5.96
C VAL A 321 -11.02 -0.93 7.10
N ASP A 322 -10.61 0.29 7.39
CA ASP A 322 -9.65 0.60 8.46
C ASP A 322 -10.29 1.56 9.46
N ASN A 323 -10.29 1.16 10.73
CA ASN A 323 -10.62 1.97 11.91
C ASN A 323 -12.10 2.43 11.96
N SER A 324 -13.01 1.64 11.38
CA SER A 324 -14.44 1.96 11.34
C SER A 324 -15.16 1.71 12.65
N ALA A 325 -14.68 0.77 13.46
CA ALA A 325 -15.34 0.34 14.69
C ALA A 325 -15.39 1.43 15.77
N ARG A 326 -14.68 2.56 15.58
CA ARG A 326 -14.80 3.76 16.41
C ARG A 326 -16.06 4.57 16.12
N TYR A 327 -16.55 4.50 14.89
CA TYR A 327 -17.67 5.29 14.37
C TYR A 327 -18.97 4.50 14.33
N TYR A 328 -18.89 3.20 14.06
CA TYR A 328 -20.05 2.31 13.92
C TYR A 328 -19.95 1.14 14.90
N ASP A 329 -21.10 0.55 15.22
CA ASP A 329 -21.13 -0.77 15.89
C ASP A 329 -20.75 -1.88 14.92
N ASP A 330 -21.38 -1.91 13.75
CA ASP A 330 -21.08 -2.89 12.71
C ASP A 330 -21.28 -2.31 11.29
N LEU A 331 -20.26 -1.61 10.78
CA LEU A 331 -20.21 -1.16 9.39
C LEU A 331 -20.23 -2.34 8.40
N TYR A 332 -19.73 -3.51 8.80
CA TYR A 332 -19.55 -4.66 7.92
C TYR A 332 -20.89 -5.30 7.53
N SER A 333 -21.93 -5.09 8.34
CA SER A 333 -23.30 -5.52 8.06
C SER A 333 -23.82 -5.04 6.69
N LEU A 334 -23.39 -3.86 6.21
CA LEU A 334 -23.71 -3.32 4.88
C LEU A 334 -23.29 -4.26 3.74
N PHE A 335 -22.23 -5.03 3.95
CA PHE A 335 -21.58 -5.81 2.91
C PHE A 335 -21.96 -7.29 2.97
N ARG A 336 -22.85 -7.70 3.88
CA ARG A 336 -23.20 -9.11 4.12
C ARG A 336 -23.64 -9.89 2.88
N HIS A 337 -24.30 -9.21 1.94
CA HIS A 337 -24.78 -9.81 0.69
C HIS A 337 -23.83 -9.57 -0.51
N SER A 338 -22.65 -9.01 -0.26
CA SER A 338 -21.67 -8.71 -1.30
C SER A 338 -20.76 -9.93 -1.54
N PRO A 339 -20.42 -10.26 -2.80
CA PRO A 339 -19.61 -11.43 -3.13
C PRO A 339 -18.10 -11.18 -2.88
N ILE A 340 -17.74 -10.89 -1.63
CA ILE A 340 -16.39 -10.47 -1.23
C ILE A 340 -15.42 -11.64 -1.35
N LYS A 341 -14.39 -11.46 -2.17
CA LYS A 341 -13.27 -12.41 -2.35
C LYS A 341 -12.04 -11.99 -1.54
N VAL A 342 -11.82 -10.68 -1.40
CA VAL A 342 -10.70 -10.10 -0.66
C VAL A 342 -11.27 -9.18 0.42
N LEU A 343 -11.03 -9.53 1.68
CA LEU A 343 -11.45 -8.75 2.83
C LEU A 343 -10.21 -8.30 3.63
N LYS A 344 -10.07 -6.99 3.84
CA LYS A 344 -9.06 -6.40 4.70
C LYS A 344 -9.73 -5.57 5.79
N MET A 345 -9.45 -5.93 7.04
CA MET A 345 -9.97 -5.29 8.24
C MET A 345 -8.79 -4.70 9.01
N GLY A 346 -8.80 -3.39 9.21
CA GLY A 346 -7.82 -2.67 10.01
C GLY A 346 -8.44 -2.10 11.28
N GLU A 347 -8.85 -2.94 12.23
CA GLU A 347 -9.67 -2.52 13.37
C GLU A 347 -8.92 -2.66 14.71
N ASP A 348 -9.35 -1.92 15.73
CA ASP A 348 -8.92 -2.19 17.11
C ASP A 348 -9.62 -3.46 17.62
N LEU A 349 -8.84 -4.42 18.13
CA LEU A 349 -9.34 -5.73 18.57
C LEU A 349 -10.45 -5.63 19.62
N LYS A 350 -10.44 -4.57 20.44
CA LYS A 350 -11.44 -4.36 21.50
C LYS A 350 -12.87 -4.19 20.96
N TYR A 351 -13.01 -3.77 19.70
CA TYR A 351 -14.30 -3.57 19.06
C TYR A 351 -14.68 -4.71 18.12
N LEU A 352 -13.85 -5.75 17.97
CA LEU A 352 -14.20 -6.85 17.07
C LEU A 352 -15.45 -7.60 17.51
N SER A 353 -15.82 -7.56 18.79
CA SER A 353 -16.98 -8.25 19.37
C SER A 353 -18.33 -7.78 18.81
N SER A 354 -18.42 -6.56 18.26
CA SER A 354 -19.64 -6.05 17.64
C SER A 354 -19.78 -6.42 16.15
N ILE A 355 -18.69 -6.85 15.49
CA ILE A 355 -18.68 -7.09 14.04
C ILE A 355 -19.20 -8.48 13.67
N ASP A 356 -20.18 -8.56 12.78
CA ASP A 356 -20.70 -9.83 12.27
C ASP A 356 -19.66 -10.62 11.44
N THR A 357 -19.23 -11.77 11.96
CA THR A 357 -18.23 -12.66 11.32
C THR A 357 -18.68 -13.28 10.00
N ARG A 358 -19.97 -13.23 9.65
CA ARG A 358 -20.46 -13.74 8.35
C ARG A 358 -19.80 -13.04 7.17
N ILE A 359 -19.30 -11.81 7.33
CA ILE A 359 -18.55 -11.10 6.29
C ILE A 359 -17.27 -11.83 5.86
N VAL A 360 -16.68 -12.62 6.78
CA VAL A 360 -15.43 -13.35 6.56
C VAL A 360 -15.65 -14.65 5.79
N SER A 361 -16.83 -15.26 5.95
CA SER A 361 -17.15 -16.60 5.42
C SER A 361 -17.00 -16.76 3.91
N GLN A 362 -17.12 -15.67 3.16
CA GLN A 362 -17.05 -15.67 1.71
C GLN A 362 -15.66 -15.31 1.18
N ALA A 363 -14.79 -14.73 2.02
CA ALA A 363 -13.50 -14.23 1.61
C ALA A 363 -12.52 -15.37 1.34
N LYS A 364 -11.87 -15.33 0.17
CA LYS A 364 -10.76 -16.23 -0.18
C LYS A 364 -9.42 -15.72 0.33
N SER A 365 -9.29 -14.39 0.43
CA SER A 365 -8.16 -13.71 1.04
C SER A 365 -8.67 -12.86 2.20
N PHE A 366 -8.22 -13.15 3.41
CA PHE A 366 -8.57 -12.43 4.62
C PHE A 366 -7.34 -11.76 5.24
N THR A 367 -7.45 -10.48 5.58
CA THR A 367 -6.43 -9.75 6.32
C THR A 367 -7.06 -9.07 7.51
N LEU A 368 -6.54 -9.33 8.70
CA LEU A 368 -6.84 -8.60 9.93
C LEU A 368 -5.58 -7.94 10.44
N ASN A 369 -5.54 -6.62 10.41
CA ASN A 369 -4.44 -5.82 10.93
C ASN A 369 -4.94 -5.05 12.14
N SER A 370 -4.47 -5.37 13.34
CA SER A 370 -4.92 -4.62 14.51
C SER A 370 -4.26 -3.27 14.62
N GLN A 371 -5.07 -2.28 15.01
CA GLN A 371 -4.65 -0.90 15.14
C GLN A 371 -5.13 -0.39 16.50
N PRO A 372 -4.35 -0.60 17.57
CA PRO A 372 -4.69 -0.11 18.89
C PRO A 372 -4.85 1.40 18.85
N CYS A 373 -6.02 1.87 19.27
CA CYS A 373 -6.34 3.29 19.24
C CYS A 373 -5.78 4.03 20.46
N GLU A 374 -5.52 3.30 21.53
CA GLU A 374 -5.03 3.80 22.81
C GLU A 374 -3.77 3.04 23.20
N TYR A 375 -2.85 3.72 23.89
CA TYR A 375 -1.66 3.10 24.46
C TYR A 375 -1.94 2.34 25.77
N VAL A 376 -3.22 2.10 26.07
CA VAL A 376 -3.65 1.35 27.24
C VAL A 376 -3.84 -0.09 26.83
N SER A 377 -3.22 -1.00 27.57
CA SER A 377 -3.39 -2.44 27.36
C SER A 377 -4.86 -2.83 27.50
N ALA A 378 -5.43 -3.43 26.46
CA ALA A 378 -6.77 -4.01 26.52
C ALA A 378 -6.68 -5.51 26.80
N GLN A 379 -7.47 -5.98 27.77
CA GLN A 379 -7.73 -7.40 27.94
C GLN A 379 -8.73 -7.85 26.87
N LEU A 380 -8.40 -8.91 26.15
CA LEU A 380 -9.25 -9.43 25.08
C LEU A 380 -9.77 -10.82 25.44
N PRO A 381 -11.09 -11.02 25.40
CA PRO A 381 -11.65 -12.36 25.47
C PRO A 381 -11.19 -13.18 24.26
N HIS A 382 -10.67 -14.38 24.50
CA HIS A 382 -10.23 -15.29 23.44
C HIS A 382 -11.34 -15.56 22.40
N GLU A 383 -12.60 -15.60 22.84
CA GLU A 383 -13.76 -15.83 21.98
C GLU A 383 -13.91 -14.78 20.87
N THR A 384 -13.49 -13.53 21.14
CA THR A 384 -13.63 -12.40 20.20
C THR A 384 -12.89 -12.62 18.90
N ILE A 385 -11.70 -13.23 18.93
CA ILE A 385 -10.96 -13.58 17.70
C ILE A 385 -11.29 -15.02 17.26
N THR A 386 -11.57 -15.93 18.20
CA THR A 386 -11.91 -17.33 17.89
C THR A 386 -13.08 -17.46 16.92
N ARG A 387 -14.11 -16.63 17.08
CA ARG A 387 -15.25 -16.58 16.14
C ARG A 387 -14.85 -16.20 14.71
N PHE A 388 -13.83 -15.35 14.52
CA PHE A 388 -13.32 -15.02 13.19
C PHE A 388 -12.64 -16.22 12.56
N TYR A 389 -11.82 -16.97 13.31
CA TYR A 389 -11.21 -18.21 12.81
C TYR A 389 -12.25 -19.23 12.38
N ASN A 390 -13.29 -19.42 13.18
CA ASN A 390 -14.38 -20.32 12.86
C ASN A 390 -15.14 -19.91 11.58
N ALA A 391 -15.15 -18.60 11.27
CA ALA A 391 -15.78 -18.09 10.06
C ALA A 391 -14.87 -18.21 8.81
N MET A 392 -13.57 -18.45 8.92
CA MET A 392 -12.60 -18.42 7.80
C MET A 392 -12.59 -19.68 6.90
N HIS A 393 -13.66 -20.47 6.85
CA HIS A 393 -13.70 -21.75 6.12
C HIS A 393 -13.43 -21.68 4.62
N SER A 394 -13.57 -20.50 4.00
CA SER A 394 -13.29 -20.27 2.58
C SER A 394 -11.93 -19.61 2.31
N ALA A 395 -11.22 -19.17 3.35
CA ALA A 395 -10.01 -18.36 3.21
C ALA A 395 -8.79 -19.24 2.89
N LEU A 396 -8.20 -19.06 1.71
CA LEU A 396 -6.97 -19.73 1.29
C LEU A 396 -5.72 -18.92 1.66
N GLU A 397 -5.87 -17.60 1.72
CA GLU A 397 -4.82 -16.66 2.07
C GLU A 397 -5.25 -15.89 3.31
N VAL A 398 -4.46 -15.97 4.37
CA VAL A 398 -4.77 -15.35 5.65
C VAL A 398 -3.57 -14.53 6.11
N SER A 399 -3.81 -13.29 6.51
CA SER A 399 -2.81 -12.40 7.10
C SER A 399 -3.33 -11.80 8.39
N MET A 400 -2.63 -12.02 9.50
CA MET A 400 -2.94 -11.44 10.80
C MET A 400 -1.71 -10.76 11.37
N THR A 401 -1.76 -9.45 11.40
CA THR A 401 -0.65 -8.58 11.81
C THR A 401 -1.09 -7.65 12.93
N SER A 402 -0.14 -7.26 13.77
CA SER A 402 -0.32 -6.40 14.94
C SER A 402 -1.28 -6.99 16.00
N ASN A 403 -1.42 -8.32 16.01
CA ASN A 403 -2.29 -9.09 16.90
C ASN A 403 -1.46 -10.14 17.64
N PRO A 404 -1.77 -10.45 18.91
CA PRO A 404 -1.30 -11.70 19.49
C PRO A 404 -2.00 -12.85 18.74
N PHE A 405 -1.24 -13.77 18.14
CA PHE A 405 -1.81 -14.84 17.33
C PHE A 405 -2.15 -16.07 18.20
N PRO A 406 -3.41 -16.53 18.29
CA PRO A 406 -3.77 -17.65 19.16
C PRO A 406 -3.50 -18.99 18.47
N LEU A 407 -2.24 -19.44 18.54
CA LEU A 407 -1.77 -20.71 17.97
C LEU A 407 -2.59 -21.94 18.40
N LYS A 408 -3.27 -21.87 19.55
CA LYS A 408 -4.12 -22.95 20.08
C LYS A 408 -5.23 -23.38 19.11
N TYR A 409 -5.80 -22.46 18.33
CA TYR A 409 -6.96 -22.71 17.46
C TYR A 409 -6.59 -22.83 15.98
N ILE A 410 -5.31 -23.02 15.67
CA ILE A 410 -4.81 -22.97 14.30
C ILE A 410 -5.33 -24.11 13.42
N GLU A 411 -5.78 -25.23 13.99
CA GLU A 411 -6.43 -26.31 13.23
C GLU A 411 -7.70 -25.84 12.51
N ARG A 412 -8.31 -24.74 12.97
CA ARG A 412 -9.43 -24.06 12.27
C ARG A 412 -8.99 -23.41 10.96
N LEU A 413 -7.72 -23.46 10.60
CA LEU A 413 -7.15 -22.94 9.36
C LEU A 413 -6.56 -24.04 8.48
N ALA A 414 -6.95 -25.31 8.67
CA ALA A 414 -6.33 -26.46 8.01
C ALA A 414 -6.28 -26.41 6.47
N TRP A 415 -7.16 -25.64 5.83
CA TRP A 415 -7.21 -25.43 4.36
C TRP A 415 -6.38 -24.24 3.86
N VAL A 416 -5.82 -23.43 4.76
CA VAL A 416 -5.04 -22.24 4.40
C VAL A 416 -3.78 -22.66 3.65
N VAL A 417 -3.56 -22.03 2.51
CA VAL A 417 -2.41 -22.25 1.62
C VAL A 417 -1.30 -21.24 1.90
N SER A 418 -1.67 -20.01 2.26
CA SER A 418 -0.73 -18.94 2.60
C SER A 418 -1.12 -18.27 3.90
N LEU A 419 -0.21 -18.28 4.88
CA LEU A 419 -0.41 -17.69 6.20
C LEU A 419 0.65 -16.62 6.48
N THR A 420 0.22 -15.43 6.85
CA THR A 420 1.07 -14.36 7.40
C THR A 420 0.67 -14.09 8.83
N ILE A 421 1.61 -14.19 9.77
CA ILE A 421 1.36 -14.02 11.21
C ILE A 421 2.48 -13.21 11.87
N GLU A 422 2.12 -12.55 12.98
CA GLU A 422 3.07 -11.97 13.92
C GLU A 422 3.18 -12.82 15.19
N LEU A 423 4.41 -13.04 15.65
CA LEU A 423 4.70 -13.87 16.83
C LEU A 423 5.65 -13.14 17.78
N SER A 424 5.38 -13.25 19.08
CA SER A 424 6.30 -12.88 20.16
C SER A 424 7.19 -14.06 20.57
N ASP A 425 8.25 -13.79 21.33
CA ASP A 425 9.27 -14.79 21.73
C ASP A 425 8.68 -16.04 22.40
N ASP A 426 7.69 -15.87 23.26
CA ASP A 426 6.98 -16.93 23.98
C ASP A 426 6.10 -17.83 23.08
N GLN A 427 5.77 -17.34 21.88
CA GLN A 427 4.93 -18.07 20.92
C GLN A 427 5.74 -18.91 19.93
N PHE A 428 7.04 -18.62 19.75
CA PHE A 428 7.90 -19.37 18.82
C PHE A 428 7.99 -20.87 19.12
N PRO A 429 8.11 -21.32 20.39
CA PRO A 429 8.09 -22.75 20.71
C PRO A 429 6.86 -23.49 20.19
N GLN A 430 5.70 -22.84 20.22
CA GLN A 430 4.41 -23.43 19.84
C GLN A 430 4.22 -23.55 18.32
N LEU A 431 5.04 -22.84 17.53
CA LEU A 431 4.93 -22.77 16.08
C LEU A 431 5.08 -24.16 15.41
N PHE A 432 5.91 -25.04 15.97
CA PHE A 432 6.14 -26.39 15.42
C PHE A 432 4.87 -27.23 15.43
N GLY A 433 4.18 -27.28 16.57
CA GLY A 433 2.89 -27.95 16.71
C GLY A 433 1.83 -27.31 15.83
N ALA A 434 1.86 -25.98 15.71
CA ALA A 434 0.92 -25.23 14.90
C ALA A 434 1.03 -25.53 13.40
N ILE A 435 2.25 -25.60 12.86
CA ILE A 435 2.51 -25.92 11.44
C ILE A 435 2.04 -27.35 11.11
N ARG A 436 2.22 -28.31 12.03
CA ARG A 436 1.75 -29.70 11.85
C ARG A 436 0.23 -29.78 11.65
N LYS A 437 -0.52 -28.88 12.27
CA LYS A 437 -1.98 -28.79 12.17
C LYS A 437 -2.47 -28.14 10.85
N LEU A 438 -1.57 -27.69 9.99
CA LEU A 438 -1.88 -26.98 8.74
C LEU A 438 -1.45 -27.78 7.49
N PRO A 439 -2.19 -28.83 7.11
CA PRO A 439 -1.76 -29.76 6.07
C PRO A 439 -1.65 -29.12 4.67
N GLN A 440 -2.39 -28.05 4.38
CA GLN A 440 -2.38 -27.39 3.08
C GLN A 440 -1.39 -26.22 2.95
N LEU A 441 -0.70 -25.87 4.04
CA LEU A 441 0.14 -24.67 4.09
C LEU A 441 1.35 -24.79 3.15
N ARG A 442 1.43 -23.93 2.15
CA ARG A 442 2.54 -23.84 1.19
C ARG A 442 3.45 -22.65 1.41
N THR A 443 2.90 -21.58 1.97
CA THR A 443 3.62 -20.33 2.22
C THR A 443 3.36 -19.86 3.65
N LEU A 444 4.42 -19.63 4.40
CA LEU A 444 4.37 -19.09 5.75
C LEU A 444 5.26 -17.85 5.84
N HIS A 445 4.65 -16.72 6.19
CA HIS A 445 5.38 -15.48 6.52
C HIS A 445 5.17 -15.18 8.00
N ILE A 446 6.25 -15.23 8.77
CA ILE A 446 6.30 -14.85 10.17
C ILE A 446 6.97 -13.49 10.29
N THR A 447 6.36 -12.58 11.02
CA THR A 447 7.00 -11.35 11.48
C THR A 447 7.22 -11.47 12.97
N HIS A 448 8.48 -11.37 13.40
CA HIS A 448 8.81 -11.43 14.82
C HIS A 448 8.62 -10.06 15.45
N LEU A 449 7.92 -10.03 16.58
CA LEU A 449 7.73 -8.84 17.40
C LEU A 449 8.97 -8.61 18.28
N GLY A 450 10.10 -8.29 17.64
CA GLY A 450 11.37 -8.14 18.33
C GLY A 450 11.42 -6.83 19.10
N ASN A 451 11.62 -6.91 20.42
CA ASN A 451 11.89 -5.78 21.30
C ASN A 451 11.06 -4.51 20.96
N TRP A 452 9.74 -4.59 21.15
CA TRP A 452 9.04 -3.44 21.76
C TRP A 452 9.52 -3.31 23.21
N SER A 453 10.82 -3.04 23.37
CA SER A 453 11.52 -2.87 24.63
C SER A 453 11.11 -1.52 25.22
N ALA A 454 9.97 -1.46 25.91
CA ALA A 454 9.60 -0.55 27.01
C ALA A 454 8.08 -0.44 27.24
N SER A 455 7.25 -0.75 26.24
CA SER A 455 5.79 -0.63 26.36
C SER A 455 5.15 -2.01 26.46
N SER A 456 4.41 -2.26 27.54
CA SER A 456 3.57 -3.44 27.72
C SER A 456 2.80 -3.78 26.43
N PRO A 457 2.58 -5.07 26.13
CA PRO A 457 1.77 -5.47 24.97
C PRO A 457 0.43 -4.74 24.99
N LEU A 458 0.05 -4.13 23.87
CA LEU A 458 -1.20 -3.35 23.77
C LEU A 458 -2.45 -4.22 23.88
N TYR A 459 -2.30 -5.53 23.64
CA TYR A 459 -3.33 -6.52 23.82
C TYR A 459 -2.79 -7.67 24.65
N ILE A 460 -3.46 -7.94 25.75
CA ILE A 460 -3.18 -9.11 26.59
C ILE A 460 -4.41 -10.00 26.49
N TRP A 461 -4.18 -11.28 26.19
CA TRP A 461 -5.25 -12.25 26.27
C TRP A 461 -5.73 -12.36 27.71
N GLU A 462 -7.05 -12.32 27.92
CA GLU A 462 -7.60 -12.70 29.22
C GLU A 462 -7.06 -14.09 29.57
N PRO A 463 -6.55 -14.31 30.81
CA PRO A 463 -6.07 -15.62 31.22
C PRO A 463 -7.19 -16.62 30.94
N ALA A 464 -6.97 -17.53 29.99
CA ALA A 464 -7.95 -18.58 29.74
C ALA A 464 -8.14 -19.32 31.06
N PHE A 465 -9.35 -19.29 31.61
CA PHE A 465 -9.76 -20.30 32.56
C PHE A 465 -9.45 -21.64 31.87
N GLU A 466 -8.54 -22.42 32.48
CA GLU A 466 -7.94 -23.66 31.97
C GLU A 466 -6.65 -23.51 31.14
N THR A 467 -5.54 -23.66 31.88
CA THR A 467 -4.27 -24.25 31.47
C THR A 467 -4.50 -25.65 30.87
N ALA A 468 -5.11 -25.73 29.69
CA ALA A 468 -4.97 -26.90 28.85
C ALA A 468 -3.50 -26.94 28.43
N GLU A 469 -2.76 -27.93 28.93
CA GLU A 469 -1.35 -28.19 28.63
C GLU A 469 -1.10 -27.98 27.14
N VAL A 470 -0.45 -26.86 26.80
CA VAL A 470 0.12 -26.72 25.47
C VAL A 470 1.18 -27.81 25.43
N GLU A 471 1.03 -28.77 24.53
CA GLU A 471 2.03 -29.81 24.29
C GLU A 471 3.29 -29.11 23.79
N GLU A 472 4.12 -28.65 24.74
CA GLU A 472 5.46 -28.19 24.48
C GLU A 472 6.20 -29.39 23.93
N ILE A 473 6.35 -29.44 22.61
CA ILE A 473 7.24 -30.40 21.99
C ILE A 473 8.61 -30.09 22.60
N PRO A 474 9.20 -31.00 23.40
CA PRO A 474 10.46 -30.71 24.06
C PRO A 474 11.46 -30.39 22.97
N ILE A 475 11.88 -29.13 22.93
CA ILE A 475 12.85 -28.72 21.94
C ILE A 475 14.15 -29.37 22.39
N PRO A 476 14.79 -30.21 21.57
CA PRO A 476 16.03 -30.86 21.99
C PRO A 476 17.02 -29.79 22.45
N ASN A 477 17.69 -30.02 23.57
CA ASN A 477 18.80 -29.19 24.03
C ASN A 477 19.95 -29.32 23.01
N ILE A 478 19.89 -28.53 21.94
CA ILE A 478 20.90 -28.47 20.90
C ILE A 478 21.97 -27.49 21.41
N THR A 479 23.07 -28.01 21.94
CA THR A 479 24.29 -27.22 22.16
C THR A 479 24.86 -26.76 20.81
N GLU A 480 25.66 -25.69 20.78
CA GLU A 480 26.22 -25.13 19.52
C GLU A 480 26.97 -26.17 18.66
N ASP A 481 27.47 -27.24 19.27
CA ASP A 481 28.15 -28.37 18.61
C ASP A 481 27.20 -29.36 17.89
N TYR A 482 25.88 -29.27 18.09
CA TYR A 482 24.87 -30.25 17.61
C TYR A 482 24.17 -29.87 16.27
N LEU A 483 24.84 -29.08 15.43
CA LEU A 483 24.36 -28.81 14.07
C LEU A 483 24.53 -30.00 13.10
N GLY A 484 25.18 -31.08 13.54
CA GLY A 484 25.64 -32.17 12.67
C GLY A 484 24.64 -33.28 12.33
N ASP A 485 23.70 -33.66 13.21
CA ASP A 485 22.88 -34.86 12.98
C ASP A 485 21.39 -34.56 12.77
N THR A 486 20.89 -34.80 11.55
CA THR A 486 19.52 -34.51 11.12
C THR A 486 18.61 -35.73 11.08
N SER A 487 19.10 -36.93 11.43
CA SER A 487 18.33 -38.18 11.28
C SER A 487 17.08 -38.25 12.16
N ASP A 488 17.02 -37.49 13.26
CA ASP A 488 16.07 -37.77 14.34
C ASP A 488 14.86 -36.82 14.38
N LEU A 489 14.81 -35.78 13.54
CA LEU A 489 13.69 -34.83 13.55
C LEU A 489 12.56 -35.28 12.61
N LEU A 490 11.41 -35.61 13.18
CA LEU A 490 10.20 -35.91 12.42
C LEU A 490 9.76 -34.69 11.59
N PRO A 491 9.45 -34.87 10.29
CA PRO A 491 9.04 -33.76 9.43
C PRO A 491 7.75 -33.12 9.95
N ILE A 492 7.76 -31.80 10.14
CA ILE A 492 6.60 -31.07 10.69
C ILE A 492 5.60 -30.66 9.59
N SER A 493 6.05 -30.55 8.35
CA SER A 493 5.19 -30.31 7.19
C SER A 493 5.86 -30.83 5.93
N THR A 494 5.08 -31.48 5.08
CA THR A 494 5.50 -31.94 3.75
C THR A 494 4.98 -31.02 2.64
N THR A 495 4.17 -30.02 2.96
CA THR A 495 3.52 -29.13 1.99
C THR A 495 4.10 -27.72 1.97
N LEU A 496 4.76 -27.30 3.06
CA LEU A 496 5.38 -25.98 3.17
C LEU A 496 6.62 -25.86 2.27
N ARG A 497 6.55 -24.98 1.28
CA ARG A 497 7.61 -24.73 0.29
C ARG A 497 8.30 -23.38 0.46
N ASN A 498 7.56 -22.38 0.94
CA ASN A 498 8.05 -21.00 1.08
C ASN A 498 7.95 -20.55 2.53
N LEU A 499 9.09 -20.18 3.11
CA LEU A 499 9.17 -19.66 4.47
C LEU A 499 9.79 -18.27 4.44
N LYS A 500 9.17 -17.29 5.11
CA LYS A 500 9.71 -15.94 5.25
C LYS A 500 9.64 -15.55 6.71
N ILE A 501 10.77 -15.23 7.33
CA ILE A 501 10.83 -14.86 8.74
C ILE A 501 11.45 -13.48 8.84
N HIS A 502 10.66 -12.48 9.28
CA HIS A 502 11.04 -11.08 9.52
C HIS A 502 11.59 -10.90 10.92
N HIS A 503 12.91 -11.11 11.09
CA HIS A 503 13.59 -10.89 12.37
C HIS A 503 15.11 -10.74 12.21
N GLY A 504 15.76 -9.93 13.06
CA GLY A 504 17.21 -9.93 13.25
C GLY A 504 17.58 -10.14 14.73
N GLY A 505 18.27 -11.24 15.05
CA GLY A 505 18.75 -11.51 16.40
C GLY A 505 19.04 -13.01 16.63
N PRO A 506 19.93 -13.34 17.58
CA PRO A 506 20.45 -14.70 17.76
C PRO A 506 19.40 -15.69 18.27
N ASP A 507 18.47 -15.28 19.13
CA ASP A 507 17.50 -16.20 19.75
C ASP A 507 16.54 -16.80 18.71
N VAL A 508 16.06 -15.98 17.78
CA VAL A 508 15.18 -16.43 16.68
C VAL A 508 15.94 -17.17 15.60
N LEU A 509 17.25 -16.92 15.45
CA LEU A 509 18.07 -17.67 14.50
C LEU A 509 18.04 -19.16 14.87
N TRP A 510 18.11 -19.49 16.16
CA TRP A 510 18.02 -20.87 16.62
C TRP A 510 16.67 -21.51 16.24
N TYR A 511 15.54 -20.87 16.58
CA TYR A 511 14.22 -21.36 16.19
C TYR A 511 14.08 -21.52 14.68
N THR A 512 14.63 -20.56 13.92
CA THR A 512 14.61 -20.56 12.46
C THR A 512 15.37 -21.75 11.90
N CYS A 513 16.58 -22.02 12.39
CA CYS A 513 17.38 -23.17 11.99
C CYS A 513 16.69 -24.49 12.31
N SER A 514 16.14 -24.63 13.53
CA SER A 514 15.36 -25.81 13.94
C SER A 514 14.13 -26.01 13.06
N LEU A 515 13.44 -24.92 12.71
CA LEU A 515 12.26 -24.98 11.84
C LEU A 515 12.63 -25.46 10.43
N VAL A 516 13.68 -24.91 9.83
CA VAL A 516 14.14 -25.27 8.48
C VAL A 516 14.61 -26.73 8.41
N ARG A 517 15.22 -27.25 9.47
CA ARG A 517 15.60 -28.66 9.56
C ARG A 517 14.39 -29.60 9.46
N SER A 518 13.29 -29.23 10.09
CA SER A 518 12.06 -30.03 10.14
C SER A 518 11.18 -29.92 8.89
N LEU A 519 11.59 -29.14 7.88
CA LEU A 519 10.85 -28.90 6.65
C LEU A 519 11.56 -29.55 5.44
N PRO A 520 11.26 -30.84 5.14
CA PRO A 520 11.96 -31.58 4.08
C PRO A 520 11.79 -30.95 2.69
N ASN A 521 10.62 -30.39 2.40
CA ASN A 521 10.26 -29.87 1.07
C ASN A 521 10.36 -28.34 0.94
N LEU A 522 11.11 -27.70 1.84
CA LEU A 522 11.34 -26.25 1.76
C LEU A 522 12.14 -25.92 0.50
N GLU A 523 11.63 -25.03 -0.34
CA GLU A 523 12.27 -24.59 -1.58
C GLU A 523 12.93 -23.23 -1.40
N VAL A 524 12.26 -22.31 -0.70
CA VAL A 524 12.71 -20.94 -0.52
C VAL A 524 12.58 -20.53 0.94
N ILE A 525 13.67 -20.02 1.51
CA ILE A 525 13.65 -19.30 2.77
C ILE A 525 14.05 -17.83 2.55
N ALA A 526 13.27 -16.91 3.09
CA ALA A 526 13.59 -15.50 3.11
C ALA A 526 13.84 -15.02 4.55
N VAL A 527 15.06 -14.54 4.84
CA VAL A 527 15.49 -14.06 6.17
C VAL A 527 16.18 -12.69 6.12
N HIS A 528 16.33 -12.09 7.30
CA HIS A 528 17.08 -10.87 7.50
C HIS A 528 18.57 -11.15 7.34
N ARG A 529 19.33 -10.13 6.92
CA ARG A 529 20.78 -10.25 6.68
C ARG A 529 21.56 -10.80 7.89
N GLY A 530 21.15 -10.43 9.11
CA GLY A 530 21.80 -10.88 10.34
C GLY A 530 21.76 -12.39 10.57
N ASN A 531 20.85 -13.12 9.92
CA ASN A 531 20.62 -14.55 10.15
C ASN A 531 21.24 -15.43 9.05
N ILE A 532 21.90 -14.84 8.04
CA ILE A 532 22.40 -15.57 6.87
C ILE A 532 23.48 -16.60 7.24
N SER A 533 24.44 -16.22 8.10
CA SER A 533 25.58 -17.08 8.42
C SER A 533 25.15 -18.43 8.99
N GLY A 534 24.20 -18.43 9.93
CA GLY A 534 23.64 -19.66 10.50
C GLY A 534 22.87 -20.50 9.47
N LEU A 535 22.17 -19.87 8.54
CA LEU A 535 21.41 -20.58 7.51
C LEU A 535 22.26 -21.11 6.35
N GLU A 536 23.36 -20.45 5.99
CA GLU A 536 24.30 -20.95 4.97
C GLU A 536 25.01 -22.22 5.44
N ALA A 537 25.35 -22.31 6.74
CA ALA A 537 25.85 -23.55 7.33
C ALA A 537 24.83 -24.70 7.17
N LEU A 538 23.55 -24.42 7.45
CA LEU A 538 22.47 -25.39 7.31
C LEU A 538 22.20 -25.77 5.84
N ARG A 539 22.26 -24.82 4.92
CA ARG A 539 22.11 -25.05 3.47
C ARG A 539 23.21 -25.96 2.94
N THR A 540 24.45 -25.73 3.39
CA THR A 540 25.61 -26.55 3.05
C THR A 540 25.41 -27.99 3.54
N ALA A 541 24.97 -28.16 4.79
CA ALA A 541 24.65 -29.47 5.36
C ALA A 541 23.55 -30.22 4.56
N ARG A 542 22.54 -29.50 4.07
CA ARG A 542 21.47 -30.05 3.22
C ARG A 542 21.80 -30.07 1.73
N LYS A 543 23.09 -29.99 1.34
CA LYS A 543 23.54 -30.05 -0.08
C LYS A 543 22.81 -29.06 -1.01
N GLY A 544 22.40 -27.90 -0.50
CA GLY A 544 21.76 -26.85 -1.31
C GLY A 544 20.31 -27.11 -1.73
N ILE A 545 19.56 -27.98 -1.03
CA ILE A 545 18.16 -28.33 -1.35
C ILE A 545 17.21 -27.12 -1.41
N PHE A 546 17.55 -26.00 -0.77
CA PHE A 546 16.72 -24.79 -0.74
C PHE A 546 17.52 -23.51 -1.08
N ASP A 547 16.80 -22.50 -1.58
CA ASP A 547 17.30 -21.16 -1.89
C ASP A 547 17.16 -20.22 -0.69
N ILE A 548 18.21 -19.44 -0.40
CA ILE A 548 18.21 -18.41 0.66
C ILE A 548 18.06 -17.04 0.00
N ARG A 549 16.97 -16.36 0.32
CA ARG A 549 16.69 -14.99 -0.10
C ARG A 549 16.90 -14.02 1.05
N ILE A 550 17.66 -12.98 0.80
CA ILE A 550 17.90 -11.93 1.77
C ILE A 550 16.86 -10.84 1.55
N TYR A 551 16.19 -10.41 2.62
CA TYR A 551 15.48 -9.13 2.62
C TYR A 551 16.17 -8.15 3.57
N TYR A 552 16.01 -6.88 3.23
CA TYR A 552 16.46 -5.76 4.04
C TYR A 552 15.22 -5.22 4.74
N THR A 553 15.20 -5.24 6.08
CA THR A 553 14.27 -4.44 6.85
C THR A 553 14.55 -2.97 6.55
N LYS A 554 13.49 -2.20 6.36
CA LYS A 554 13.55 -0.75 6.20
C LYS A 554 13.57 -0.08 7.56
#